data_AF-A0A2N2IPI5-F1
#
_entry.id   AF-A0A2N2IPI5-F1
#
_cell.length_a   1.000
_cell.length_b   1.000
_cell.length_c   1.000
_cell.angle_alpha   90.00
_cell.angle_beta   90.00
_cell.angle_gamma   90.00
#
_symmetry.space_group_name_H-M   'P 1'
#
loop_
_entity.id
_entity.type
_entity.pdbx_description
1 polymer ?
#
loop_
_entity_poly.entity_id
_entity_poly.type
_entity_poly.pdbx_seq_one_letter_code
_entity_poly.pdbx_strand_id
1 'polypeptide(L)' 'MPKIIALAGKGGVGKTTISALLIKYLTERGMTPILAVDADANANLNELLGLTLNATIGQIRKELKGDMPPNMTRDQY' A
#
# COMPACT_ATOMS: atom_id res chain seq x y z
N MET A 1 -12.37 -1.63 -20.26
CA MET A 1 -11.15 -0.84 -19.97
C MET A 1 -11.14 -0.49 -18.48
N PRO A 2 -10.01 -0.65 -17.77
CA PRO A 2 -9.90 -0.25 -16.38
C PRO A 2 -9.96 1.29 -16.25
N LYS A 3 -10.55 1.78 -15.15
CA LYS A 3 -10.45 3.20 -14.76
C LYS A 3 -9.34 3.32 -13.73
N ILE A 4 -8.37 4.20 -13.99
CA ILE A 4 -7.25 4.45 -13.07
C ILE A 4 -7.50 5.79 -12.37
N ILE A 5 -7.47 5.78 -11.04
CA ILE A 5 -7.64 6.97 -10.20
C ILE A 5 -6.39 7.09 -9.34
N ALA A 6 -5.69 8.22 -9.42
CA ALA A 6 -4.52 8.52 -8.60
C ALA A 6 -4.82 9.71 -7.69
N LEU A 7 -4.56 9.56 -6.39
CA LEU A 7 -4.71 10.64 -5.41
C LEU A 7 -3.33 11.18 -5.02
N ALA A 8 -3.09 12.46 -5.29
CA ALA A 8 -1.83 13.15 -4.99
C ALA A 8 -2.06 14.41 -4.16
N GLY A 9 -1.04 14.83 -3.40
CA GLY A 9 -1.12 15.98 -2.49
C GLY A 9 -0.14 15.87 -1.33
N LYS A 10 0.05 16.98 -0.60
CA LYS A 10 0.98 17.07 0.55
C LYS A 10 0.69 16.02 1.64
N GLY A 11 1.65 15.77 2.53
CA GLY A 11 1.42 14.93 3.71
C GLY A 11 0.30 15.49 4.58
N GLY A 12 -0.54 14.63 5.15
CA GLY A 12 -1.60 15.04 6.09
C GLY A 12 -2.88 15.65 5.49
N VAL A 13 -2.99 15.83 4.17
CA VAL A 13 -4.20 16.44 3.53
C VAL A 13 -5.40 15.49 3.37
N GLY A 14 -5.36 14.29 3.98
CA GLY A 14 -6.49 13.35 3.97
C GLY A 14 -6.59 12.41 2.76
N LYS A 15 -5.52 12.24 1.97
CA LYS A 15 -5.51 11.37 0.78
C LYS A 15 -5.96 9.94 1.09
N THR A 16 -5.36 9.32 2.09
CA THR A 16 -5.66 7.94 2.50
C THR A 16 -7.11 7.79 2.96
N THR A 17 -7.63 8.80 3.67
CA THR A 17 -9.04 8.85 4.10
C THR A 17 -9.98 8.88 2.90
N ILE A 18 -9.71 9.73 1.91
CA ILE A 18 -10.53 9.80 0.69
C ILE A 18 -10.40 8.51 -0.13
N SER A 19 -9.21 7.91 -0.22
CA SER A 19 -9.02 6.59 -0.86
C SER A 19 -9.94 5.54 -0.24
N ALA A 20 -9.96 5.44 1.09
CA ALA A 20 -10.78 4.45 1.80
C ALA A 20 -12.29 4.69 1.56
N LEU A 21 -12.74 5.94 1.66
CA LEU A 21 -14.14 6.31 1.39
C LEU A 21 -14.55 6.03 -0.07
N LEU A 22 -13.67 6.29 -1.03
CA LEU A 22 -13.90 5.99 -2.44
C LEU A 22 -14.02 4.48 -2.67
N ILE A 23 -13.10 3.68 -2.12
CA ILE A 23 -13.15 2.22 -2.23
C ILE A 23 -14.44 1.67 -1.63
N LYS A 24 -14.83 2.15 -0.44
CA LYS A 24 -16.10 1.78 0.19
C LYS A 24 -17.29 2.12 -0.71
N TYR A 25 -17.36 3.34 -1.22
CA TYR A 25 -18.42 3.81 -2.12
C TYR A 25 -18.56 2.96 -3.39
N LEU A 26 -17.43 2.59 -4.01
CA LEU A 26 -17.40 1.77 -5.22
C LEU A 26 -17.86 0.34 -4.92
N THR A 27 -17.38 -0.23 -3.80
CA THR A 27 -17.73 -1.58 -3.36
C THR A 27 -19.22 -1.70 -3.04
N GLU A 28 -19.79 -0.73 -2.31
CA GLU A 28 -21.23 -0.69 -1.97
C GLU A 28 -22.13 -0.60 -3.21
N ARG A 29 -21.61 -0.13 -4.35
CA ARG A 29 -22.32 -0.08 -5.64
C ARG A 29 -22.06 -1.29 -6.54
N GLY A 30 -21.37 -2.31 -6.06
CA GLY A 30 -21.00 -3.48 -6.86
C GLY A 30 -19.98 -3.18 -7.97
N MET A 31 -19.28 -2.05 -7.90
CA MET A 31 -18.27 -1.65 -8.90
C MET A 31 -16.95 -2.38 -8.64
N THR A 32 -16.95 -3.68 -8.91
CA THR A 32 -15.85 -4.60 -8.67
C THR A 32 -15.36 -5.23 -9.98
N PRO A 33 -14.11 -5.73 -10.06
CA PRO A 33 -13.08 -5.76 -9.02
C PRO A 33 -12.36 -4.41 -8.83
N ILE A 34 -11.85 -4.18 -7.62
CA ILE A 34 -11.07 -2.99 -7.25
C ILE A 34 -9.64 -3.44 -6.88
N LEU A 35 -8.64 -2.83 -7.50
CA LEU A 35 -7.24 -2.94 -7.09
C LEU A 35 -6.84 -1.64 -6.40
N ALA A 36 -6.63 -1.69 -5.09
CA ALA A 36 -6.13 -0.57 -4.31
C ALA A 36 -4.62 -0.71 -4.10
N VAL A 37 -3.86 0.36 -4.38
CA VAL A 37 -2.42 0.42 -4.17
C VAL A 37 -2.12 1.57 -3.22
N ASP A 38 -1.58 1.25 -2.04
CA ASP A 38 -1.06 2.26 -1.12
C ASP A 38 0.40 2.54 -1.48
N ALA A 39 0.67 3.78 -1.89
CA ALA A 39 2.01 4.25 -2.25
C ALA A 39 2.67 5.06 -1.11
N ASP A 40 2.05 5.14 0.06
CA ASP A 40 2.66 5.72 1.26
C ASP A 40 3.59 4.71 1.94
N ALA A 41 4.72 5.19 2.48
CA ALA A 41 5.66 4.36 3.22
C ALA A 41 5.05 3.88 4.55
N ASN A 42 4.15 4.70 5.13
CA ASN A 42 3.36 4.33 6.29
C ASN A 42 2.06 3.72 5.78
N ALA A 43 2.07 2.42 5.51
CA ALA A 43 0.93 1.67 4.98
C ALA A 43 -0.24 1.71 5.98
N ASN A 44 -1.19 2.62 5.75
CA ASN A 44 -2.32 2.89 6.65
C ASN A 44 -3.67 2.59 5.99
N LEU A 45 -3.70 2.35 4.68
CA LEU A 45 -4.95 2.14 3.95
C LEU A 45 -5.67 0.86 4.40
N ASN A 46 -4.93 -0.22 4.68
CA ASN A 46 -5.51 -1.48 5.15
C ASN A 46 -6.26 -1.30 6.47
N GLU A 47 -5.71 -0.52 7.41
CA GLU A 47 -6.33 -0.26 8.72
C GLU A 47 -7.66 0.47 8.56
N LEU A 48 -7.70 1.50 7.71
CA LEU A 48 -8.93 2.25 7.41
C LEU A 48 -10.00 1.39 6.71
N LEU A 49 -9.57 0.38 5.95
CA LEU A 49 -10.46 -0.58 5.31
C LEU A 49 -10.86 -1.75 6.23
N GLY A 50 -10.33 -1.82 7.45
CA GLY A 50 -10.55 -2.94 8.37
C GLY A 50 -9.94 -4.26 7.90
N LEU A 51 -8.87 -4.18 7.10
CA LEU A 51 -8.19 -5.33 6.52
C LEU A 51 -6.90 -5.65 7.28
N THR A 52 -6.69 -6.95 7.51
CA THR A 52 -5.41 -7.45 8.05
C THR A 52 -4.37 -7.50 6.93
N LEU A 53 -3.21 -6.87 7.17
CA LEU A 53 -2.11 -6.86 6.21
C LEU A 53 -1.17 -8.05 6.47
N ASN A 54 -1.16 -9.02 5.55
CA ASN A 54 -0.34 -10.22 5.70
C ASN A 54 1.11 -10.02 5.27
N ALA A 55 1.32 -9.27 4.19
CA ALA A 55 2.63 -8.99 3.64
C ALA A 55 2.60 -7.69 2.82
N THR A 56 3.72 -6.99 2.82
CA THR A 56 3.99 -5.83 1.96
C THR A 56 5.00 -6.19 0.89
N ILE A 57 4.99 -5.45 -0.24
CA ILE A 57 6.02 -5.58 -1.27
C ILE A 57 7.42 -5.35 -0.68
N GLY A 58 7.55 -4.45 0.30
CA GLY A 58 8.80 -4.20 1.02
C GLY A 58 9.32 -5.42 1.79
N GLN A 59 8.44 -6.15 2.47
CA GLN A 59 8.78 -7.39 3.17
C GLN A 59 9.20 -8.50 2.20
N ILE A 60 8.41 -8.73 1.15
CA ILE A 60 8.73 -9.74 0.12
C ILE A 60 10.10 -9.42 -0.52
N ARG A 61 10.37 -8.15 -0.82
CA ARG A 61 11.67 -7.74 -1.37
C ARG A 61 12.83 -8.02 -0.40
N LYS A 62 12.60 -7.90 0.91
CA LYS A 62 13.61 -8.18 1.93
C LYS A 62 13.88 -9.68 2.03
N GLU A 63 12.84 -10.51 2.05
CA GLU A 63 12.94 -11.97 2.07
C GLU A 63 13.71 -12.50 0.86
N LEU A 64 13.43 -11.98 -0.35
CA LEU A 64 14.11 -12.39 -1.58
C LEU A 64 15.60 -12.01 -1.63
N LYS A 65 16.00 -10.93 -0.94
CA LYS A 65 17.42 -10.53 -0.88
C LYS A 65 18.23 -11.34 0.13
N GLY A 66 17.58 -12.15 0.97
CA GLY A 66 18.24 -12.85 2.06
C GLY A 66 18.71 -11.90 3.17
N ASP A 67 19.11 -12.48 4.31
CA ASP A 67 19.74 -11.71 5.37
C ASP A 67 21.16 -11.33 4.97
N MET A 68 21.55 -10.14 5.39
CA MET A 68 22.91 -9.66 5.22
C MET A 68 23.87 -10.53 6.04
N PRO A 69 24.99 -10.98 5.48
CA PRO A 69 25.98 -11.74 6.25
C PRO A 69 26.44 -10.93 7.47
N PRO A 70 26.59 -11.57 8.64
CA PRO A 70 27.17 -10.89 9.79
C PRO A 70 28.56 -10.35 9.39
N ASN A 71 28.83 -9.09 9.76
CA ASN A 71 30.05 -8.31 9.46
C ASN A 71 30.19 -7.68 8.06
N MET A 72 29.10 -7.52 7.31
CA MET A 72 29.13 -6.82 6.01
C MET A 72 28.36 -5.50 6.11
N THR A 73 28.91 -4.38 5.60
CA THR A 73 28.18 -3.09 5.51
C THR A 73 27.38 -2.98 4.22
N ARG A 74 26.31 -2.16 4.19
CA ARG A 74 25.36 -2.15 3.06
C ARG A 74 26.02 -1.78 1.74
N ASP A 75 27.13 -1.06 1.82
CA ASP A 75 27.92 -0.61 0.68
C ASP A 75 28.83 -1.73 0.14
N GLN A 76 29.03 -2.79 0.92
CA GLN A 76 29.84 -3.95 0.56
C GLN A 76 29.01 -5.09 -0.08
N TYR A 77 27.68 -5.01 -0.02
CA TYR A 77 26.73 -6.03 -0.51
C TYR A 77 26.11 -5.68 -1.87
#